data_AF-A0A4S2HI27-F1
#
_entry.id   AF-A0A4S2HI27-F1
#
_cell.length_a   1.000
_cell.length_b   1.000
_cell.length_c   1.000
_cell.angle_alpha   90.00
_cell.angle_beta   90.00
_cell.angle_gamma   90.00
#
_symmetry.space_group_name_H-M   'P 1'
#
loop_
_entity.id
_entity.type
_entity.pdbx_description
1 polymer ?
#
loop_
_entity_poly.entity_id
_entity_poly.type
_entity_poly.pdbx_seq_one_letter_code
_entity_poly.pdbx_strand_id
1 'polypeptide(L)'
;MSQFDYYNDLDSHPFVGERKVSFKAKISEKPFLDGYFNGSPKHSQVENITRGKVYDIYKVEGFGDMAEFYFLDDTGKEQGLCDFFFEAAEE
;
A
#
# COMPACT_ATOMS: atom_id res chain seq x y z
N MET A 1 4.48 -4.74 -17.74
CA MET A 1 4.39 -3.86 -16.57
C MET A 1 3.29 -4.43 -15.70
N SER A 2 3.59 -4.81 -14.46
CA SER A 2 2.55 -5.32 -13.56
C SER A 2 1.57 -4.19 -13.22
N GLN A 3 0.35 -4.52 -12.81
CA GLN A 3 -0.58 -3.48 -12.34
C GLN A 3 0.01 -2.74 -11.12
N PHE A 4 0.77 -3.44 -10.28
CA PHE A 4 1.51 -2.83 -9.19
C PHE A 4 2.46 -1.73 -9.71
N ASP A 5 3.33 -2.03 -10.67
CA ASP A 5 4.30 -1.05 -11.19
C ASP A 5 3.60 0.19 -11.77
N TYR A 6 2.46 0.00 -12.44
CA TYR A 6 1.70 1.10 -13.01
C TYR A 6 1.11 2.04 -11.95
N TYR A 7 0.58 1.47 -10.86
CA TYR A 7 -0.03 2.26 -9.77
C TYR A 7 0.96 2.73 -8.71
N ASN A 8 2.21 2.23 -8.76
CA ASN A 8 3.31 2.66 -7.91
C ASN A 8 4.23 3.69 -8.61
N ASP A 9 4.27 3.74 -9.94
CA ASP A 9 5.04 4.72 -10.74
C ASP A 9 4.22 6.00 -10.99
N LEU A 10 3.93 6.72 -9.91
CA LEU A 10 3.12 7.95 -9.94
C LEU A 10 3.87 9.15 -10.51
N ASP A 11 5.20 9.10 -10.52
CA ASP A 11 6.04 10.12 -11.18
C ASP A 11 5.82 10.10 -12.70
N SER A 12 5.74 8.91 -13.31
CA SER A 12 5.50 8.74 -14.74
C SER A 12 4.02 8.76 -15.10
N HIS A 13 3.17 8.31 -14.19
CA HIS A 13 1.73 8.11 -14.41
C HIS A 13 0.88 8.71 -13.27
N PRO A 14 0.95 10.03 -13.04
CA PRO A 14 0.13 10.65 -12.02
C PRO A 14 -1.35 10.51 -12.38
N PHE A 15 -2.16 10.19 -11.39
CA PHE A 15 -3.61 10.08 -11.57
C PHE A 15 -4.36 10.57 -10.34
N VAL A 16 -5.61 10.97 -10.57
CA VAL A 16 -6.51 11.41 -9.51
C VAL A 16 -7.79 10.57 -9.54
N GLY A 17 -8.26 10.19 -8.37
CA GLY A 17 -9.52 9.49 -8.14
C GLY A 17 -9.38 7.97 -8.02
N GLU A 18 -10.53 7.34 -7.74
CA GLU A 18 -10.61 5.92 -7.45
C GLU A 18 -10.54 5.04 -8.72
N ARG A 19 -9.78 3.96 -8.64
CA ARG A 19 -9.72 2.87 -9.63
C ARG A 19 -9.90 1.53 -8.95
N LYS A 20 -10.77 0.69 -9.51
CA LYS A 20 -10.88 -0.72 -9.12
C LYS A 20 -9.79 -1.51 -9.81
N VAL A 21 -9.07 -2.30 -9.04
CA VAL A 21 -7.88 -3.05 -9.48
C VAL A 21 -7.94 -4.48 -8.95
N SER A 22 -7.03 -5.34 -9.39
CA SER A 22 -6.87 -6.67 -8.81
C SER A 22 -5.41 -7.11 -8.94
N PHE A 23 -4.61 -6.80 -7.93
CA PHE A 23 -3.21 -7.24 -7.88
C PHE A 23 -2.80 -7.57 -6.45
N LYS A 24 -1.70 -8.30 -6.31
CA LYS A 24 -1.08 -8.63 -5.03
C LYS A 24 0.06 -7.67 -4.74
N ALA A 25 0.15 -7.19 -3.51
CA ALA A 25 1.25 -6.33 -3.05
C ALA A 25 1.74 -6.79 -1.69
N LYS A 26 3.06 -6.79 -1.48
CA LYS A 26 3.70 -7.16 -0.23
C LYS A 26 3.90 -5.94 0.63
N ILE A 27 3.55 -6.00 1.93
CA ILE A 27 3.91 -4.94 2.87
C ILE A 27 5.42 -4.94 3.08
N SER A 28 6.05 -3.79 2.87
CA SER A 28 7.50 -3.67 2.89
C SER A 28 8.11 -3.88 4.28
N GLU A 29 9.25 -4.54 4.28
CA GLU A 29 10.07 -4.80 5.48
C GLU A 29 11.19 -3.76 5.64
N LYS A 30 11.17 -2.68 4.85
CA LYS A 30 12.17 -1.61 4.91
C LYS A 30 12.18 -0.88 6.27
N PRO A 31 13.36 -0.60 6.86
CA PRO A 31 13.47 -0.06 8.21
C PRO A 31 12.86 1.35 8.40
N PHE A 32 12.69 2.13 7.33
CA PHE A 32 12.06 3.46 7.45
C PHE A 32 10.59 3.37 7.89
N LEU A 33 9.93 2.22 7.69
CA LEU A 33 8.54 1.99 8.10
C LEU A 33 8.41 1.61 9.58
N ASP A 34 9.51 1.35 10.29
CA ASP A 34 9.48 0.93 11.69
C ASP A 34 8.71 1.92 12.58
N GLY A 35 8.80 3.22 12.29
CA GLY A 35 8.08 4.25 13.02
C GLY A 35 6.55 4.17 12.87
N TYR A 36 6.05 3.60 11.78
CA TYR A 36 4.63 3.39 11.52
C TYR A 36 4.12 2.10 12.18
N PHE A 37 4.93 1.04 12.23
CA PHE A 37 4.49 -0.26 12.79
C PHE A 37 4.76 -0.41 14.28
N ASN A 38 5.86 0.15 14.80
CA ASN A 38 6.26 0.02 16.21
C ASN A 38 5.70 1.14 17.11
N GLY A 39 4.93 2.07 16.54
CA GLY A 39 4.41 3.24 17.24
C GLY A 39 5.48 4.32 17.42
N SER A 40 5.19 5.53 16.94
CA SER A 40 6.05 6.69 17.08
C SER A 40 5.20 7.92 17.38
N PRO A 41 5.64 8.87 18.21
CA PRO A 41 4.89 10.11 18.45
C PRO A 41 4.69 10.95 17.17
N LYS A 42 5.38 10.63 16.08
CA LYS A 42 5.29 11.33 14.79
C LYS A 42 4.28 10.73 13.82
N HIS A 43 3.85 9.48 14.03
CA HIS A 43 3.06 8.74 13.05
C HIS A 43 1.96 7.94 13.75
N SER A 44 0.76 7.93 13.18
CA SER A 44 -0.29 7.01 13.60
C SER A 44 0.20 5.58 13.40
N GLN A 45 0.07 4.76 14.44
CA GLN A 45 0.49 3.37 14.36
C GLN A 45 -0.41 2.62 13.39
N VAL A 46 0.22 1.86 12.49
CA VAL A 46 -0.45 0.93 11.59
C VAL A 46 -0.73 -0.35 12.39
N GLU A 47 -2.00 -0.63 12.62
CA GLU A 47 -2.48 -1.80 13.36
C GLU A 47 -3.05 -2.85 12.41
N ASN A 48 -3.12 -4.11 12.88
CA ASN A 48 -3.76 -5.23 12.18
C ASN A 48 -3.15 -5.61 10.82
N ILE A 49 -1.91 -5.20 10.56
CA ILE A 49 -1.17 -5.53 9.34
C ILE A 49 0.16 -6.17 9.70
N THR A 50 0.46 -7.28 9.03
CA THR A 50 1.73 -8.00 9.17
C THR A 50 2.72 -7.56 8.09
N ARG A 51 3.89 -7.08 8.50
CA ARG A 51 4.98 -6.77 7.58
C ARG A 51 5.47 -8.02 6.85
N GLY A 52 5.84 -7.87 5.59
CA GLY A 52 6.25 -8.98 4.74
C GLY A 52 5.09 -9.84 4.22
N LYS A 53 3.85 -9.61 4.68
CA LYS A 53 2.68 -10.32 4.18
C LYS A 53 2.21 -9.71 2.85
N VAL A 54 1.73 -10.58 1.97
CA VAL A 54 1.10 -10.22 0.70
C VAL A 54 -0.40 -10.07 0.91
N TYR A 55 -0.96 -8.96 0.43
CA TYR A 55 -2.39 -8.67 0.44
C TYR A 55 -2.93 -8.50 -0.98
N ASP A 56 -4.20 -8.82 -1.15
CA ASP A 56 -4.94 -8.57 -2.39
C ASP A 56 -5.47 -7.13 -2.39
N ILE A 57 -4.94 -6.31 -3.30
CA ILE A 57 -5.36 -4.93 -3.52
C ILE A 57 -6.52 -4.93 -4.51
N TYR A 58 -7.65 -4.36 -4.09
CA TYR A 58 -8.87 -4.32 -4.90
C TYR A 58 -9.27 -2.91 -5.33
N LYS A 59 -8.69 -1.89 -4.71
CA LYS A 59 -8.96 -0.48 -4.99
C LYS A 59 -7.70 0.33 -4.79
N VAL A 60 -7.49 1.32 -5.66
CA VAL A 60 -6.47 2.36 -5.48
C VAL A 60 -7.11 3.73 -5.65
N GLU A 61 -6.65 4.70 -4.88
CA GLU A 61 -7.07 6.10 -5.00
C GLU A 61 -5.84 6.97 -5.21
N GLY A 62 -5.80 7.67 -6.33
CA GLY A 62 -4.71 8.58 -6.66
C GLY A 62 -5.00 10.00 -6.21
N PHE A 63 -3.97 10.68 -5.73
CA PHE A 63 -3.98 12.08 -5.29
C PHE A 63 -3.00 12.94 -6.10
N GLY A 64 -2.60 12.48 -7.29
CA GLY A 64 -1.56 13.09 -8.11
C GLY A 64 -0.30 12.23 -8.10
N ASP A 65 0.67 12.59 -7.26
CA ASP A 65 1.98 11.95 -7.08
C ASP A 65 2.00 10.92 -5.93
N MET A 66 0.86 10.71 -5.27
CA MET A 66 0.68 9.72 -4.21
C MET A 66 -0.58 8.89 -4.45
N ALA A 67 -0.55 7.60 -4.08
CA ALA A 67 -1.72 6.74 -4.15
C ALA A 67 -1.92 5.95 -2.87
N GLU A 68 -3.18 5.73 -2.50
CA GLU A 68 -3.55 4.81 -1.44
C GLU A 68 -4.04 3.50 -2.03
N PHE A 69 -3.49 2.38 -1.54
CA PHE A 69 -3.88 1.03 -1.91
C PHE A 69 -4.77 0.47 -0.81
N TYR A 70 -5.94 -0.01 -1.22
CA TYR A 70 -6.95 -0.53 -0.33
C TYR A 70 -7.03 -2.05 -0.40
N PHE A 71 -7.03 -2.66 0.78
CA PHE A 71 -6.99 -4.10 0.98
C PHE A 71 -7.72 -4.48 2.27
N LEU A 72 -7.89 -5.78 2.50
CA LEU A 72 -8.41 -6.31 3.75
C LEU A 72 -7.25 -6.65 4.69
N ASP A 73 -7.26 -6.06 5.88
CA ASP A 73 -6.27 -6.29 6.93
C ASP A 73 -6.35 -7.72 7.52
N ASP A 74 -5.52 -8.03 8.52
CA ASP A 74 -5.49 -9.35 9.15
C ASP A 74 -6.77 -9.68 9.94
N THR A 75 -7.63 -8.69 10.18
CA THR A 75 -8.96 -8.85 10.81
C THR A 75 -10.10 -8.89 9.79
N GLY A 76 -9.79 -8.75 8.50
CA GLY A 76 -10.77 -8.71 7.41
C GLY A 76 -11.48 -7.36 7.26
N LYS A 77 -10.93 -6.27 7.80
CA LYS A 77 -11.46 -4.91 7.64
C LYS A 77 -10.75 -4.20 6.49
N GLU A 78 -11.48 -3.34 5.78
CA GLU A 78 -10.89 -2.47 4.76
C GLU A 78 -9.89 -1.50 5.43
N GLN A 79 -8.70 -1.44 4.87
CA GLN A 79 -7.66 -0.49 5.24
C GLN A 79 -7.00 0.06 3.98
N GLY A 80 -6.66 1.35 4.02
CA GLY A 80 -5.89 2.03 2.99
C GLY A 80 -4.50 2.37 3.54
N LEU A 81 -3.46 2.09 2.76
CA LEU A 81 -2.10 2.56 3.02
C LEU A 81 -1.51 3.19 1.76
N CYS A 82 -0.59 4.12 1.93
CA CYS A 82 0.11 4.73 0.82
C CYS A 82 0.95 3.70 0.03
N ASP A 83 1.15 3.94 -1.26
CA ASP A 83 1.93 3.13 -2.18
C ASP A 83 3.32 2.75 -1.61
N PHE A 84 4.01 3.69 -0.94
CA PHE A 84 5.34 3.44 -0.36
C PHE A 84 5.39 2.39 0.77
N PHE A 85 4.24 1.96 1.31
CA PHE A 85 4.17 0.82 2.22
C PHE A 85 4.34 -0.52 1.52
N PHE A 86 4.22 -0.55 0.20
CA PHE A 86 4.15 -1.77 -0.58
C PHE A 86 5.37 -2.01 -1.45
N GLU A 87 5.59 -3.28 -1.76
CA GLU A 87 6.54 -3.78 -2.74
C GLU A 87 5.82 -4.77 -3.65
N ALA A 88 6.36 -4.98 -4.85
CA ALA A 88 5.86 -6.00 -5.75
C ALA A 88 5.86 -7.36 -5.02
N ALA A 89 4.73 -8.06 -5.05
CA ALA A 89 4.71 -9.45 -4.63
C ALA A 89 5.44 -10.27 -5.71
N GLU A 90 6.60 -10.83 -5.39
CA GLU A 90 7.27 -11.78 -6.28
C GLU A 90 6.33 -12.98 -6.53
N GLU A 91 6.16 -13.34 -7.82
CA GLU A 91 5.32 -14.46 -8.28
C GLU A 91 5.89 -15.83 -7.85
#